data_AF-A0A4R4LSE2-F1
#
_entry.id   AF-A0A4R4LSE2-F1
#
_cell.length_a   1.000
_cell.length_b   1.000
_cell.length_c   1.000
_cell.angle_alpha   90.00
_cell.angle_beta   90.00
_cell.angle_gamma   90.00
#
_symmetry.space_group_name_H-M   'P 1'
#
loop_
_entity.id
_entity.type
_entity.pdbx_description
1 polymer ?
#
loop_
_entity_poly.entity_id
_entity_poly.type
_entity_poly.pdbx_seq_one_letter_code
_entity_poly.pdbx_strand_id
1 'polypeptide(L)'
;MYASPEPAPPPVRVRDPLAVALGNASLLGVGYLILGRRKTAVGTGIVTLVLVSVLVSAARWWSEVLVLVWWAAVIAHGWSAAGGRRAGIAVPRQRILAAAVTVPVLLAAGLLRFDASRIEERVAEAREDGDCARVLSDGAGVWFGHRVAGAPVALRSDEAVEACRRLRTAEAKLTAGLAAGDTGSLKAGFDILASVLAEPGQRRTVGTVLDGFLGRLPTDDACRTVTVTDWLHNRPPSHDALDRSAGAVTRAAPAALVGCGDDLMKAKEWMGARARYQQLLDQYPQDGLAGAAKNGVRQATLSIELAHVRSLLEDAYSGEQQPQYCSSPGKYSGARAYGKGVNRALFYGNDEYTDDLPGKWRVKDVANAVLIVCVGERKQGSVVESCTYRSKSSGKLYRVSFHKVALPVKVYELRTGRLVADRKVQIGGRSCPSVIRYRSSFLDDFGPDPDRYVNPSKSDVRAAFEPLIDR
;
A
#
# COMPACT_ATOMS: atom_id res chain seq x y z
N MET A 1 -95.97 -55.26 -36.88
CA MET A 1 -94.89 -54.51 -37.56
C MET A 1 -94.80 -53.13 -36.92
N TYR A 2 -93.76 -52.87 -36.14
CA TYR A 2 -93.33 -51.51 -35.79
C TYR A 2 -91.84 -51.46 -36.13
N ALA A 3 -91.50 -50.68 -37.14
CA ALA A 3 -90.11 -50.43 -37.52
C ALA A 3 -89.53 -49.39 -36.56
N SER A 4 -88.46 -49.75 -35.86
CA SER A 4 -87.65 -48.79 -35.09
C SER A 4 -87.02 -47.76 -36.03
N PRO A 5 -86.96 -46.47 -35.66
CA PRO A 5 -86.27 -45.47 -36.45
C PRO A 5 -84.76 -45.71 -36.43
N GLU A 6 -84.14 -45.60 -37.60
CA GLU A 6 -82.70 -45.66 -37.81
C GLU A 6 -82.00 -44.53 -37.03
N PRO A 7 -80.89 -44.80 -36.31
CA PRO A 7 -80.18 -43.77 -35.56
C PRO A 7 -79.58 -42.75 -36.51
N ALA A 8 -79.84 -41.46 -36.25
CA ALA A 8 -79.25 -40.36 -37.03
C ALA A 8 -77.72 -40.49 -37.08
N PRO A 9 -77.08 -40.30 -38.25
CA PRO A 9 -75.63 -40.37 -38.35
C PRO A 9 -75.00 -39.35 -37.41
N PRO A 10 -73.87 -39.68 -36.76
CA PRO A 10 -73.21 -38.77 -35.84
C PRO A 10 -72.88 -37.46 -36.57
N PRO A 11 -73.04 -36.29 -35.93
CA PRO A 11 -72.79 -35.01 -36.58
C PRO A 11 -71.35 -34.98 -37.07
N VAL A 12 -71.19 -34.86 -38.39
CA VAL A 12 -69.87 -34.68 -39.03
C VAL A 12 -69.33 -33.34 -38.53
N ARG A 13 -68.36 -33.40 -37.61
CA ARG A 13 -67.69 -32.18 -37.12
C ARG A 13 -66.92 -31.55 -38.27
N VAL A 14 -67.46 -30.49 -38.83
CA VAL A 14 -66.79 -29.66 -39.83
C VAL A 14 -65.63 -28.91 -39.17
N ARG A 15 -64.45 -28.95 -39.79
CA ARG A 15 -63.21 -28.40 -39.25
C ARG A 15 -62.65 -27.37 -40.22
N ASP A 16 -62.30 -26.21 -39.70
CA ASP A 16 -61.74 -25.10 -40.49
C ASP A 16 -60.19 -25.17 -40.50
N PRO A 17 -59.55 -25.42 -41.67
CA PRO A 17 -58.09 -25.52 -41.76
C PRO A 17 -57.35 -24.24 -41.34
N LEU A 18 -57.95 -23.06 -41.59
CA LEU A 18 -57.41 -21.77 -41.18
C LEU A 18 -57.43 -21.64 -39.66
N ALA A 19 -58.52 -22.05 -39.00
CA ALA A 19 -58.59 -21.99 -37.55
C ALA A 19 -57.58 -22.94 -36.88
N VAL A 20 -57.34 -24.12 -37.46
CA VAL A 20 -56.36 -25.09 -36.95
C VAL A 20 -54.93 -24.57 -37.13
N ALA A 21 -54.58 -24.02 -38.30
CA ALA A 21 -53.28 -23.42 -38.55
C ALA A 21 -53.02 -22.21 -37.64
N LEU A 22 -54.02 -21.31 -37.53
CA LEU A 22 -53.96 -20.16 -36.63
C LEU A 22 -53.79 -20.60 -35.18
N GLY A 23 -54.54 -21.61 -34.72
CA GLY A 23 -54.40 -22.15 -33.36
C GLY A 23 -53.03 -22.76 -33.11
N ASN A 24 -52.46 -23.49 -34.07
CA ASN A 24 -51.11 -24.06 -33.95
C ASN A 24 -50.00 -23.00 -34.02
N ALA A 25 -50.26 -21.83 -34.64
CA ALA A 25 -49.30 -20.72 -34.65
C ALA A 25 -49.03 -20.15 -33.25
N SER A 26 -49.88 -20.44 -32.25
CA SER A 26 -49.58 -20.15 -30.83
C SER A 26 -48.51 -21.06 -30.21
N LEU A 27 -48.11 -22.16 -30.88
CA LEU A 27 -47.28 -23.25 -30.34
C LEU A 27 -47.85 -24.02 -29.14
N LEU A 28 -49.04 -23.65 -28.64
CA LEU A 28 -49.71 -24.29 -27.50
C LEU A 28 -50.52 -25.54 -27.89
N GLY A 29 -50.46 -25.96 -29.16
CA GLY A 29 -51.19 -27.14 -29.66
C GLY A 29 -52.71 -26.95 -29.79
N VAL A 30 -53.22 -25.71 -29.77
CA VAL A 30 -54.65 -25.37 -29.86
C VAL A 30 -55.30 -25.93 -31.13
N GLY A 31 -54.60 -25.92 -32.26
CA GLY A 31 -55.11 -26.50 -33.51
C GLY A 31 -55.32 -28.01 -33.40
N TYR A 32 -54.44 -28.74 -32.71
CA TYR A 32 -54.64 -30.17 -32.45
C TYR A 32 -55.80 -30.45 -31.49
N LEU A 33 -56.06 -29.54 -30.54
CA LEU A 33 -57.24 -29.62 -29.68
C LEU A 33 -58.54 -29.40 -30.48
N ILE A 34 -58.56 -28.45 -31.43
CA ILE A 34 -59.67 -28.23 -32.37
C ILE A 34 -59.91 -29.50 -33.22
N LEU A 35 -58.84 -30.21 -33.63
CA LEU A 35 -58.92 -31.50 -34.32
C LEU A 35 -59.35 -32.67 -33.41
N GLY A 36 -59.47 -32.46 -32.09
CA GLY A 36 -59.76 -33.50 -31.10
C GLY A 36 -58.59 -34.43 -30.78
N ARG A 37 -57.38 -34.14 -31.26
CA ARG A 37 -56.18 -34.98 -31.12
C ARG A 37 -55.36 -34.58 -29.90
N ARG A 38 -55.81 -34.96 -28.71
CA ARG A 38 -55.16 -34.60 -27.44
C ARG A 38 -53.72 -35.12 -27.32
N LYS A 39 -53.45 -36.36 -27.76
CA LYS A 39 -52.09 -36.95 -27.72
C LYS A 39 -51.08 -36.16 -28.56
N THR A 40 -51.47 -35.68 -29.75
CA THR A 40 -50.59 -34.85 -30.58
C THR A 40 -50.43 -33.45 -30.02
N ALA A 41 -51.47 -32.87 -29.39
CA ALA A 41 -51.34 -31.59 -28.68
C ALA A 41 -50.31 -31.68 -27.55
N VAL A 42 -50.35 -32.73 -26.73
CA VAL A 42 -49.37 -32.97 -25.66
C VAL A 42 -47.97 -33.20 -26.22
N GLY A 43 -47.83 -34.08 -27.23
CA GLY A 43 -46.52 -34.37 -27.83
C GLY A 43 -45.86 -33.13 -28.45
N THR A 44 -46.63 -32.32 -29.19
CA THR A 44 -46.12 -31.07 -29.76
C THR A 44 -45.80 -30.03 -28.69
N GLY A 45 -46.58 -29.96 -27.61
CA GLY A 45 -46.28 -29.12 -26.45
C GLY A 45 -44.95 -29.50 -25.77
N ILE A 46 -44.67 -30.79 -25.60
CA ILE A 46 -43.40 -31.27 -25.04
C ILE A 46 -42.23 -30.89 -25.95
N VAL A 47 -42.36 -31.09 -27.27
CA VAL A 47 -41.30 -30.70 -28.22
C VAL A 47 -41.08 -29.19 -28.20
N THR A 48 -42.14 -28.38 -28.19
CA THR A 48 -42.04 -26.92 -28.04
C THR A 48 -41.31 -26.56 -26.73
N LEU A 49 -41.66 -27.17 -25.61
CA LEU A 49 -41.01 -26.92 -24.32
C LEU A 49 -39.51 -27.24 -24.37
N VAL A 50 -39.12 -28.36 -24.97
CA VAL A 50 -37.72 -28.76 -25.15
C VAL A 50 -36.99 -27.74 -26.04
N LEU A 51 -37.60 -27.33 -27.16
CA LEU A 51 -36.99 -26.35 -28.07
C LEU A 51 -36.84 -24.97 -27.43
N VAL A 52 -37.82 -24.51 -26.65
CA VAL A 52 -37.72 -23.26 -25.87
C VAL A 52 -36.62 -23.39 -24.80
N SER A 53 -36.51 -24.55 -24.15
CA SER A 53 -35.43 -24.80 -23.18
C SER A 53 -34.05 -24.74 -23.84
N VAL A 54 -33.91 -25.33 -25.04
CA VAL A 54 -32.68 -25.25 -25.85
C VAL A 54 -32.41 -23.82 -26.29
N LEU A 55 -33.43 -23.07 -26.73
CA LEU A 55 -33.29 -21.67 -27.14
C LEU A 55 -32.73 -20.80 -26.01
N VAL A 56 -33.31 -20.91 -24.81
CA VAL A 56 -32.88 -20.15 -23.63
C VAL A 56 -31.48 -20.58 -23.17
N SER A 57 -31.17 -21.88 -23.24
CA SER A 57 -29.89 -22.41 -22.74
C SER A 57 -28.73 -22.18 -23.72
N ALA A 58 -28.98 -22.30 -25.03
CA ALA A 58 -27.96 -22.18 -26.06
C ALA A 58 -27.74 -20.73 -26.50
N ALA A 59 -28.79 -19.90 -26.48
CA ALA A 59 -28.77 -18.48 -26.85
C ALA A 59 -28.02 -18.17 -28.16
N ARG A 60 -28.05 -19.11 -29.12
CA ARG A 60 -27.36 -19.02 -30.41
C ARG A 60 -28.36 -18.90 -31.55
N TRP A 61 -27.94 -18.25 -32.63
CA TRP A 61 -28.79 -18.01 -33.81
C TRP A 61 -29.43 -19.29 -34.38
N TRP A 62 -28.73 -20.43 -34.36
CA TRP A 62 -29.26 -21.71 -34.87
C TRP A 62 -30.46 -22.21 -34.05
N SER A 63 -30.52 -21.89 -32.76
CA SER A 63 -31.64 -22.30 -31.90
C SER A 63 -32.91 -21.49 -32.20
N GLU A 64 -32.78 -20.21 -32.58
CA GLU A 64 -33.90 -19.43 -33.12
C GLU A 64 -34.42 -20.05 -34.43
N VAL A 65 -33.51 -20.45 -35.33
CA VAL A 65 -33.86 -21.12 -36.60
C VAL A 65 -34.62 -22.42 -36.34
N LEU A 66 -34.19 -23.25 -35.39
CA LEU A 66 -34.89 -24.49 -35.04
C LEU A 66 -36.31 -24.24 -34.54
N VAL A 67 -36.52 -23.23 -33.69
CA VAL A 67 -37.87 -22.86 -33.20
C VAL A 67 -38.74 -22.37 -34.35
N LEU A 68 -38.19 -21.57 -35.27
CA LEU A 68 -38.92 -21.07 -36.45
C LEU A 68 -39.29 -22.21 -37.42
N VAL A 69 -38.38 -23.15 -37.66
CA VAL A 69 -38.64 -24.33 -38.49
C VAL A 69 -39.72 -25.20 -37.85
N TRP A 70 -39.63 -25.45 -36.54
CA TRP A 70 -40.66 -26.17 -35.80
C TRP A 70 -42.01 -25.46 -35.89
N TRP A 71 -42.04 -24.15 -35.67
CA TRP A 71 -43.24 -23.32 -35.78
C TRP A 71 -43.91 -23.44 -37.15
N ALA A 72 -43.14 -23.31 -38.23
CA ALA A 72 -43.65 -23.53 -39.58
C ALA A 72 -44.17 -24.96 -39.78
N ALA A 73 -43.48 -25.97 -39.22
CA ALA A 73 -43.87 -27.37 -39.33
C ALA A 73 -45.21 -27.68 -38.61
N VAL A 74 -45.44 -27.19 -37.38
CA VAL A 74 -46.73 -27.41 -36.68
C VAL A 74 -47.90 -26.65 -37.32
N ILE A 75 -47.65 -25.49 -37.94
CA ILE A 75 -48.67 -24.79 -38.74
C ILE A 75 -49.01 -25.59 -40.00
N ALA A 76 -48.00 -25.98 -40.78
CA ALA A 76 -48.18 -26.72 -42.04
C ALA A 76 -48.83 -28.09 -41.81
N HIS A 77 -48.40 -28.81 -40.77
CA HIS A 77 -48.98 -30.10 -40.39
C HIS A 77 -50.41 -29.96 -39.86
N GLY A 78 -50.70 -28.91 -39.08
CA GLY A 78 -52.06 -28.61 -38.64
C GLY A 78 -53.01 -28.34 -39.81
N TRP A 79 -52.57 -27.51 -40.77
CA TRP A 79 -53.31 -27.19 -41.99
C TRP A 79 -53.61 -28.44 -42.84
N SER A 80 -52.60 -29.28 -43.09
CA SER A 80 -52.75 -30.49 -43.88
C SER A 80 -53.66 -31.51 -43.19
N ALA A 81 -53.50 -31.69 -41.87
CA ALA A 81 -54.33 -32.59 -41.07
C ALA A 81 -55.81 -32.17 -40.97
N ALA A 82 -56.13 -30.90 -41.21
CA ALA A 82 -57.49 -30.37 -41.26
C ALA A 82 -58.18 -30.50 -42.63
N GLY A 83 -57.49 -30.99 -43.66
CA GLY A 83 -58.05 -31.20 -45.01
C GLY A 83 -57.58 -30.18 -46.07
N GLY A 84 -56.72 -29.23 -45.71
CA GLY A 84 -56.02 -28.35 -46.65
C GLY A 84 -56.92 -27.57 -47.61
N ARG A 85 -56.63 -27.64 -48.93
CA ARG A 85 -57.29 -26.88 -50.02
C ARG A 85 -58.71 -27.33 -50.37
N ARG A 86 -59.24 -28.41 -49.74
CA ARG A 86 -60.65 -28.79 -49.96
C ARG A 86 -61.52 -27.66 -49.39
N ALA A 87 -62.53 -27.21 -50.13
CA ALA A 87 -63.41 -26.11 -49.76
C ALA A 87 -64.07 -26.36 -48.39
N GLY A 88 -63.37 -25.98 -47.33
CA GLY A 88 -63.81 -26.10 -45.96
C GLY A 88 -64.81 -25.00 -45.68
N ILE A 89 -65.95 -25.35 -45.11
CA ILE A 89 -66.93 -24.38 -44.64
C ILE A 89 -66.26 -23.55 -43.53
N ALA A 90 -66.25 -22.23 -43.69
CA ALA A 90 -65.71 -21.33 -42.69
C ALA A 90 -66.52 -21.45 -41.39
N VAL A 91 -65.84 -21.73 -40.27
CA VAL A 91 -66.48 -21.82 -38.96
C VAL A 91 -66.04 -20.61 -38.13
N PRO A 92 -66.78 -19.48 -38.15
CA PRO A 92 -66.33 -18.23 -37.53
C PRO A 92 -66.01 -18.38 -36.05
N ARG A 93 -66.75 -19.23 -35.33
CA ARG A 93 -66.49 -19.53 -33.91
C ARG A 93 -65.12 -20.18 -33.67
N GLN A 94 -64.66 -21.06 -34.56
CA GLN A 94 -63.32 -21.69 -34.45
C GLN A 94 -62.20 -20.68 -34.75
N ARG A 95 -62.41 -19.79 -35.73
CA ARG A 95 -61.46 -18.72 -36.06
C ARG A 95 -61.31 -17.71 -34.93
N ILE A 96 -62.42 -17.26 -34.34
CA ILE A 96 -62.40 -16.35 -33.19
C ILE A 96 -61.68 -16.99 -32.00
N LEU A 97 -61.97 -18.26 -31.69
CA LEU A 97 -61.31 -18.97 -30.59
C LEU A 97 -59.79 -19.11 -30.82
N ALA A 98 -59.38 -19.47 -32.03
CA ALA A 98 -57.97 -19.58 -32.39
C ALA A 98 -57.27 -18.21 -32.37
N ALA A 99 -57.91 -17.16 -32.89
CA ALA A 99 -57.38 -15.80 -32.88
C ALA A 99 -57.24 -15.25 -31.46
N ALA A 100 -58.23 -15.51 -30.59
CA ALA A 100 -58.23 -15.08 -29.20
C ALA A 100 -57.07 -15.65 -28.37
N VAL A 101 -56.45 -16.76 -28.80
CA VAL A 101 -55.26 -17.33 -28.16
C VAL A 101 -53.99 -16.91 -28.88
N THR A 102 -53.96 -17.02 -30.21
CA THR A 102 -52.73 -16.80 -30.99
C THR A 102 -52.31 -15.32 -31.04
N VAL A 103 -53.26 -14.40 -31.21
CA VAL A 103 -52.94 -12.97 -31.32
C VAL A 103 -52.29 -12.45 -30.02
N PRO A 104 -52.83 -12.70 -28.82
CA PRO A 104 -52.17 -12.30 -27.58
C PRO A 104 -50.78 -12.91 -27.39
N VAL A 105 -50.59 -14.18 -27.72
CA VAL A 105 -49.27 -14.86 -27.60
C VAL A 105 -48.23 -14.22 -28.50
N LEU A 106 -48.56 -13.98 -29.77
CA LEU A 106 -47.64 -13.35 -30.72
C LEU A 106 -47.38 -11.88 -30.37
N LEU A 107 -48.39 -11.14 -29.93
CA LEU A 107 -48.23 -9.76 -29.45
C LEU A 107 -47.31 -9.71 -28.22
N ALA A 108 -47.52 -10.58 -27.23
CA ALA A 108 -46.67 -10.65 -26.06
C ALA A 108 -45.21 -10.97 -26.42
N ALA A 109 -44.99 -11.97 -27.30
CA ALA A 109 -43.65 -12.31 -27.76
C ALA A 109 -42.99 -11.15 -28.54
N GLY A 110 -43.74 -10.48 -29.41
CA GLY A 110 -43.27 -9.32 -30.16
C GLY A 110 -42.90 -8.13 -29.27
N LEU A 111 -43.75 -7.79 -28.31
CA LEU A 111 -43.50 -6.72 -27.34
C LEU A 111 -42.28 -7.04 -26.45
N LEU A 112 -42.15 -8.28 -25.99
CA LEU A 112 -40.99 -8.72 -25.20
C LEU A 112 -39.70 -8.67 -26.03
N ARG A 113 -39.73 -9.03 -27.32
CA ARG A 113 -38.55 -8.93 -28.18
C ARG A 113 -38.17 -7.48 -28.46
N PHE A 114 -39.16 -6.60 -28.64
CA PHE A 114 -38.93 -5.16 -28.77
C PHE A 114 -38.34 -4.55 -27.49
N ASP A 115 -38.92 -4.86 -26.33
CA ASP A 115 -38.41 -4.36 -25.04
C ASP A 115 -36.99 -4.88 -24.76
N ALA A 116 -36.71 -6.15 -25.08
CA ALA A 116 -35.36 -6.71 -24.98
C ALA A 116 -34.34 -5.94 -25.86
N SER A 117 -34.70 -5.58 -27.10
CA SER A 117 -33.81 -4.77 -27.96
C SER A 117 -33.58 -3.35 -27.42
N ARG A 118 -34.61 -2.73 -26.82
CA ARG A 118 -34.51 -1.42 -26.15
C ARG A 118 -33.65 -1.47 -24.89
N ILE A 119 -33.66 -2.58 -24.16
CA ILE A 119 -32.77 -2.79 -23.02
C ILE A 119 -31.33 -2.93 -23.52
N GLU A 120 -31.11 -3.70 -24.59
CA GLU A 120 -29.77 -3.86 -25.18
C GLU A 120 -29.16 -2.54 -25.64
N GLU A 121 -29.92 -1.71 -26.36
CA GLU A 121 -29.46 -0.40 -26.81
C GLU A 121 -29.07 0.49 -25.63
N ARG A 122 -29.86 0.52 -24.56
CA ARG A 122 -29.56 1.29 -23.34
C ARG A 122 -28.33 0.76 -22.61
N VAL A 123 -28.17 -0.56 -22.52
CA VAL A 123 -26.98 -1.20 -21.92
C VAL A 123 -25.74 -0.94 -22.76
N ALA A 124 -25.84 -0.98 -24.10
CA ALA A 124 -24.76 -0.66 -25.00
C ALA A 124 -24.36 0.82 -24.91
N GLU A 125 -25.32 1.74 -24.89
CA GLU A 125 -25.10 3.17 -24.68
C GLU A 125 -24.40 3.42 -23.33
N ALA A 126 -24.93 2.88 -22.23
CA ALA A 126 -24.33 3.02 -20.91
C ALA A 126 -22.90 2.45 -20.85
N ARG A 127 -22.63 1.37 -21.59
CA ARG A 127 -21.29 0.80 -21.70
C ARG A 127 -20.34 1.67 -22.52
N GLU A 128 -20.82 2.26 -23.62
CA GLU A 128 -20.04 3.24 -24.40
C GLU A 128 -19.73 4.50 -23.59
N ASP A 129 -20.63 4.90 -22.69
CA ASP A 129 -20.43 5.97 -21.73
C ASP A 129 -19.52 5.57 -20.56
N GLY A 130 -19.36 4.27 -20.31
CA GLY A 130 -18.61 3.72 -19.18
C GLY A 130 -19.35 3.80 -17.84
N ASP A 131 -20.69 3.93 -17.87
CA ASP A 131 -21.55 4.03 -16.69
C ASP A 131 -22.03 2.63 -16.23
N CYS A 132 -21.22 1.98 -15.39
CA CYS A 132 -21.60 0.69 -14.82
C CYS A 132 -22.82 0.74 -13.90
N ALA A 133 -23.15 1.89 -13.29
CA ALA A 133 -24.35 1.98 -12.47
C ALA A 133 -25.60 1.84 -13.35
N ARG A 134 -25.59 2.51 -14.51
CA ARG A 134 -26.66 2.44 -15.50
C ARG A 134 -26.74 1.08 -16.21
N VAL A 135 -25.61 0.45 -16.54
CA VAL A 135 -25.61 -0.94 -17.07
C VAL A 135 -26.29 -1.91 -16.09
N LEU A 136 -26.01 -1.78 -14.79
CA LEU A 136 -26.59 -2.65 -13.77
C LEU A 136 -28.08 -2.37 -13.54
N SER A 137 -28.53 -1.10 -13.57
CA SER A 137 -29.94 -0.75 -13.42
C SER A 137 -30.77 -1.18 -14.63
N ASP A 138 -30.25 -0.94 -15.84
CA ASP A 138 -30.98 -1.20 -17.08
C ASP A 138 -31.01 -2.70 -17.39
N GLY A 139 -29.95 -3.44 -17.05
CA GLY A 139 -29.89 -4.90 -17.18
C GLY A 139 -30.77 -5.66 -16.16
N ALA A 140 -31.13 -5.05 -15.02
CA ALA A 140 -32.01 -5.68 -14.03
C ALA A 140 -33.44 -5.95 -14.55
N GLY A 141 -33.85 -5.30 -15.65
CA GLY A 141 -35.13 -5.53 -16.32
C GLY A 141 -35.23 -6.84 -17.12
N VAL A 142 -34.13 -7.60 -17.27
CA VAL A 142 -34.11 -8.85 -18.04
C VAL A 142 -34.61 -10.03 -17.19
N TRP A 143 -35.90 -10.35 -17.33
CA TRP A 143 -36.55 -11.51 -16.71
C TRP A 143 -36.75 -12.68 -17.70
N PHE A 144 -37.36 -13.78 -17.24
CA PHE A 144 -37.55 -15.00 -18.04
C PHE A 144 -38.23 -14.76 -19.39
N GLY A 145 -39.20 -13.84 -19.47
CA GLY A 145 -39.90 -13.49 -20.72
C GLY A 145 -38.95 -12.93 -21.80
N HIS A 146 -37.98 -12.09 -21.41
CA HIS A 146 -36.99 -11.54 -22.33
C HIS A 146 -36.01 -12.62 -22.82
N ARG A 147 -35.63 -13.58 -21.97
CA ARG A 147 -34.77 -14.70 -22.36
C ARG A 147 -35.43 -15.63 -23.37
N VAL A 148 -36.75 -15.81 -23.29
CA VAL A 148 -37.50 -16.62 -24.26
C VAL A 148 -37.72 -15.86 -25.57
N ALA A 149 -38.06 -14.57 -25.52
CA ALA A 149 -38.38 -13.77 -26.71
C ALA A 149 -37.13 -13.25 -27.46
N GLY A 150 -35.99 -13.13 -26.78
CA GLY A 150 -34.74 -12.57 -27.32
C GLY A 150 -33.48 -13.13 -26.65
N ALA A 151 -33.28 -14.46 -26.72
CA ALA A 151 -32.18 -15.14 -26.02
C ALA A 151 -30.76 -14.55 -26.30
N PRO A 152 -30.36 -14.27 -27.55
CA PRO A 152 -29.02 -13.72 -27.82
C PRO A 152 -28.82 -12.31 -27.23
N VAL A 153 -29.88 -11.51 -27.25
CA VAL A 153 -29.91 -10.14 -26.71
C VAL A 153 -29.76 -10.16 -25.18
N ALA A 154 -30.52 -11.04 -24.54
CA ALA A 154 -30.45 -11.24 -23.09
C ALA A 154 -29.05 -11.71 -22.65
N LEU A 155 -28.42 -12.64 -23.39
CA LEU A 155 -27.07 -13.12 -23.07
C LEU A 155 -26.02 -11.99 -23.10
N ARG A 156 -26.02 -11.15 -24.14
CA ARG A 156 -25.11 -10.00 -24.24
C ARG A 156 -25.30 -9.00 -23.10
N SER A 157 -26.54 -8.79 -22.68
CA SER A 157 -26.86 -7.93 -21.54
C SER A 157 -26.36 -8.53 -20.22
N ASP A 158 -26.54 -9.85 -20.02
CA ASP A 158 -26.05 -10.56 -18.84
C ASP A 158 -24.51 -10.52 -18.73
N GLU A 159 -23.79 -10.67 -19.86
CA GLU A 159 -22.32 -10.51 -19.93
C GLU A 159 -21.86 -9.10 -19.53
N ALA A 160 -22.54 -8.05 -20.05
CA ALA A 160 -22.22 -6.66 -19.71
C ALA A 160 -22.45 -6.35 -18.22
N VAL A 161 -23.55 -6.86 -17.67
CA VAL A 161 -23.88 -6.76 -16.24
C VAL A 161 -22.80 -7.43 -15.39
N GLU A 162 -22.37 -8.63 -15.76
CA GLU A 162 -21.34 -9.36 -15.01
C GLU A 162 -19.97 -8.66 -15.05
N ALA A 163 -19.57 -8.16 -16.22
CA ALA A 163 -18.38 -7.34 -16.35
C ALA A 163 -18.43 -6.11 -15.42
N CYS A 164 -19.59 -5.43 -15.34
CA CYS A 164 -19.76 -4.29 -14.44
C CYS A 164 -19.76 -4.65 -12.94
N ARG A 165 -20.25 -5.85 -12.56
CA ARG A 165 -20.11 -6.33 -11.16
C ARG A 165 -18.64 -6.56 -10.80
N ARG A 166 -17.87 -7.13 -11.72
CA ARG A 166 -16.42 -7.32 -11.56
C ARG A 166 -15.71 -5.98 -11.47
N LEU A 167 -16.07 -5.00 -12.29
CA LEU A 167 -15.51 -3.63 -12.21
C LEU A 167 -15.83 -2.93 -10.88
N ARG A 168 -17.04 -3.08 -10.33
CA ARG A 168 -17.35 -2.60 -8.96
C ARG A 168 -16.51 -3.27 -7.89
N THR A 169 -16.23 -4.57 -8.06
CA THR A 169 -15.32 -5.29 -7.16
C THR A 169 -13.90 -4.74 -7.28
N ALA A 170 -13.43 -4.46 -8.49
CA ALA A 170 -12.14 -3.82 -8.72
C ALA A 170 -12.08 -2.44 -8.05
N GLU A 171 -13.08 -1.60 -8.24
CA GLU A 171 -13.19 -0.27 -7.60
C GLU A 171 -13.12 -0.35 -6.07
N ALA A 172 -13.83 -1.30 -5.46
CA ALA A 172 -13.79 -1.52 -4.02
C ALA A 172 -12.40 -1.93 -3.53
N LYS A 173 -11.72 -2.83 -4.27
CA LYS A 173 -10.34 -3.24 -3.97
C LYS A 173 -9.35 -2.08 -4.13
N LEU A 174 -9.47 -1.31 -5.19
CA LEU A 174 -8.64 -0.11 -5.42
C LEU A 174 -8.86 0.93 -4.33
N THR A 175 -10.11 1.17 -3.92
CA THR A 175 -10.46 2.07 -2.81
C THR A 175 -9.86 1.58 -1.48
N ALA A 176 -9.96 0.28 -1.18
CA ALA A 176 -9.34 -0.29 0.01
C ALA A 176 -7.80 -0.15 -0.04
N GLY A 177 -7.19 -0.37 -1.21
CA GLY A 177 -5.76 -0.14 -1.45
C GLY A 177 -5.34 1.30 -1.21
N LEU A 178 -6.12 2.29 -1.67
CA LEU A 178 -5.88 3.71 -1.39
C LEU A 178 -6.07 4.08 0.08
N ALA A 179 -7.04 3.47 0.77
CA ALA A 179 -7.36 3.79 2.16
C ALA A 179 -6.32 3.22 3.14
N ALA A 180 -5.80 2.02 2.86
CA ALA A 180 -4.88 1.33 3.75
C ALA A 180 -3.42 1.30 3.28
N GLY A 181 -3.13 1.68 2.03
CA GLY A 181 -1.83 1.43 1.41
C GLY A 181 -1.60 -0.06 1.10
N ASP A 182 -2.67 -0.86 1.01
CA ASP A 182 -2.58 -2.31 0.79
C ASP A 182 -2.31 -2.64 -0.69
N THR A 183 -1.06 -2.98 -0.98
CA THR A 183 -0.59 -3.35 -2.32
C THR A 183 -1.21 -4.66 -2.82
N GLY A 184 -1.67 -5.54 -1.93
CA GLY A 184 -2.40 -6.76 -2.29
C GLY A 184 -3.77 -6.44 -2.89
N SER A 185 -4.51 -5.51 -2.26
CA SER A 185 -5.77 -5.01 -2.80
C SER A 185 -5.59 -4.21 -4.09
N LEU A 186 -4.53 -3.40 -4.21
CA LEU A 186 -4.20 -2.73 -5.47
C LEU A 186 -3.97 -3.73 -6.60
N LYS A 187 -3.16 -4.76 -6.35
CA LYS A 187 -2.91 -5.83 -7.32
C LYS A 187 -4.19 -6.55 -7.72
N ALA A 188 -5.00 -6.99 -6.76
CA ALA A 188 -6.27 -7.65 -7.05
C ALA A 188 -7.21 -6.76 -7.88
N GLY A 189 -7.27 -5.47 -7.60
CA GLY A 189 -8.04 -4.50 -8.38
C GLY A 189 -7.56 -4.41 -9.83
N PHE A 190 -6.26 -4.22 -10.05
CA PHE A 190 -5.66 -4.17 -11.39
C PHE A 190 -5.78 -5.49 -12.16
N ASP A 191 -5.65 -6.64 -11.50
CA ASP A 191 -5.84 -7.95 -12.12
C ASP A 191 -7.29 -8.12 -12.65
N ILE A 192 -8.28 -7.63 -11.89
CA ILE A 192 -9.68 -7.63 -12.35
C ILE A 192 -9.86 -6.65 -13.52
N LEU A 193 -9.29 -5.44 -13.47
CA LEU A 193 -9.35 -4.48 -14.57
C LEU A 193 -8.75 -5.07 -15.85
N ALA A 194 -7.57 -5.69 -15.76
CA ALA A 194 -6.90 -6.34 -16.89
C ALA A 194 -7.74 -7.49 -17.47
N SER A 195 -8.34 -8.30 -16.61
CA SER A 195 -9.18 -9.42 -17.06
C SER A 195 -10.47 -8.94 -17.75
N VAL A 196 -11.12 -7.88 -17.27
CA VAL A 196 -12.29 -7.29 -17.94
C VAL A 196 -11.86 -6.56 -19.23
N LEU A 197 -10.70 -5.93 -19.26
CA LEU A 197 -10.18 -5.23 -20.44
C LEU A 197 -9.89 -6.18 -21.62
N ALA A 198 -9.57 -7.45 -21.34
CA ALA A 198 -9.40 -8.48 -22.36
C ALA A 198 -10.71 -8.85 -23.08
N GLU A 199 -11.87 -8.49 -22.52
CA GLU A 199 -13.16 -8.70 -23.14
C GLU A 199 -13.49 -7.62 -24.19
N PRO A 200 -14.06 -7.99 -25.36
CA PRO A 200 -14.31 -7.03 -26.44
C PRO A 200 -15.27 -5.93 -26.00
N GLY A 201 -14.88 -4.65 -26.12
CA GLY A 201 -15.72 -3.47 -25.88
C GLY A 201 -15.70 -2.92 -24.44
N GLN A 202 -14.83 -3.38 -23.54
CA GLN A 202 -14.80 -2.91 -22.14
C GLN A 202 -13.85 -1.73 -21.87
N ARG A 203 -13.14 -1.25 -22.89
CA ARG A 203 -12.05 -0.27 -22.73
C ARG A 203 -12.49 1.04 -22.05
N ARG A 204 -13.69 1.55 -22.37
CA ARG A 204 -14.20 2.81 -21.80
C ARG A 204 -14.58 2.64 -20.33
N THR A 205 -15.32 1.59 -20.02
CA THR A 205 -15.76 1.25 -18.66
C THR A 205 -14.58 0.99 -17.71
N VAL A 206 -13.57 0.22 -18.15
CA VAL A 206 -12.31 0.03 -17.40
C VAL A 206 -11.60 1.37 -17.21
N GLY A 207 -11.56 2.21 -18.26
CA GLY A 207 -10.99 3.55 -18.22
C GLY A 207 -11.63 4.43 -17.16
N THR A 208 -12.95 4.45 -17.05
CA THR A 208 -13.68 5.25 -16.03
C THR A 208 -13.32 4.81 -14.61
N VAL A 209 -13.26 3.51 -14.33
CA VAL A 209 -12.88 3.00 -13.00
C VAL A 209 -11.42 3.35 -12.69
N LEU A 210 -10.54 3.20 -13.67
CA LEU A 210 -9.14 3.58 -13.52
C LEU A 210 -8.98 5.08 -13.26
N ASP A 211 -9.66 5.92 -14.02
CA ASP A 211 -9.58 7.38 -13.91
C ASP A 211 -10.16 7.86 -12.56
N GLY A 212 -11.22 7.21 -12.06
CA GLY A 212 -11.75 7.43 -10.71
C GLY A 212 -10.74 7.06 -9.61
N PHE A 213 -10.03 5.96 -9.75
CA PHE A 213 -8.94 5.58 -8.84
C PHE A 213 -7.77 6.58 -8.90
N LEU A 214 -7.29 6.92 -10.10
CA LEU A 214 -6.16 7.84 -10.29
C LEU A 214 -6.49 9.27 -9.87
N GLY A 215 -7.76 9.69 -10.02
CA GLY A 215 -8.24 11.01 -9.59
C GLY A 215 -8.28 11.19 -8.07
N ARG A 216 -8.12 10.12 -7.29
CA ARG A 216 -8.01 10.14 -5.82
C ARG A 216 -6.57 10.18 -5.32
N LEU A 217 -5.59 10.32 -6.22
CA LEU A 217 -4.20 10.58 -5.87
C LEU A 217 -3.89 12.08 -5.97
N PRO A 218 -3.11 12.65 -5.03
CA PRO A 218 -2.55 12.01 -3.83
C PRO A 218 -3.63 11.73 -2.76
N THR A 219 -3.35 10.79 -1.85
CA THR A 219 -4.18 10.58 -0.64
C THR A 219 -3.81 11.60 0.44
N ASP A 220 -4.65 11.75 1.46
CA ASP A 220 -4.38 12.67 2.59
C ASP A 220 -3.10 12.32 3.37
N ASP A 221 -2.65 11.07 3.30
CA ASP A 221 -1.41 10.58 3.90
C ASP A 221 -0.30 10.52 2.84
N ALA A 222 0.79 11.26 3.08
CA ALA A 222 1.90 11.34 2.13
C ALA A 222 2.63 10.00 2.01
N CYS A 223 2.86 9.29 3.11
CA CYS A 223 3.54 7.99 3.10
C CYS A 223 2.70 6.91 2.42
N ARG A 224 1.38 6.94 2.59
CA ARG A 224 0.45 6.05 1.89
C ARG A 224 0.45 6.33 0.40
N THR A 225 0.46 7.61 0.02
CA THR A 225 0.61 7.99 -1.40
C THR A 225 1.91 7.43 -1.97
N VAL A 226 3.04 7.53 -1.25
CA VAL A 226 4.32 6.91 -1.66
C VAL A 226 4.17 5.41 -1.86
N THR A 227 3.56 4.68 -0.92
CA THR A 227 3.32 3.24 -1.07
C THR A 227 2.54 2.89 -2.33
N VAL A 228 1.48 3.65 -2.63
CA VAL A 228 0.66 3.44 -3.83
C VAL A 228 1.46 3.78 -5.09
N THR A 229 2.18 4.91 -5.12
CA THR A 229 2.96 5.32 -6.29
C THR A 229 4.16 4.42 -6.54
N ASP A 230 4.82 3.92 -5.50
CA ASP A 230 5.92 2.94 -5.60
C ASP A 230 5.41 1.65 -6.23
N TRP A 231 4.24 1.17 -5.81
CA TRP A 231 3.61 -0.02 -6.39
C TRP A 231 3.23 0.20 -7.85
N LEU A 232 2.61 1.34 -8.18
CA LEU A 232 2.23 1.67 -9.56
C LEU A 232 3.45 1.83 -10.48
N HIS A 233 4.54 2.41 -9.97
CA HIS A 233 5.80 2.60 -10.72
C HIS A 233 6.48 1.26 -11.04
N ASN A 234 6.49 0.33 -10.09
CA ASN A 234 7.15 -0.96 -10.23
C ASN A 234 6.32 -2.01 -11.00
N ARG A 235 5.08 -1.68 -11.39
CA ARG A 235 4.23 -2.58 -12.16
C ARG A 235 4.83 -2.80 -13.57
N PRO A 236 4.89 -4.04 -14.06
CA PRO A 236 5.20 -4.30 -15.47
C PRO A 236 4.24 -3.54 -16.40
N PRO A 237 4.74 -2.92 -17.48
CA PRO A 237 3.87 -2.34 -18.50
C PRO A 237 2.94 -3.38 -19.09
N SER A 238 1.65 -3.07 -19.17
CA SER A 238 0.64 -3.93 -19.80
C SER A 238 0.40 -3.60 -21.27
N HIS A 239 0.99 -2.50 -21.76
CA HIS A 239 0.83 -1.97 -23.12
C HIS A 239 -0.63 -1.69 -23.49
N ASP A 240 -1.41 -1.29 -22.51
CA ASP A 240 -2.84 -1.02 -22.63
C ASP A 240 -3.27 0.25 -21.84
N ALA A 241 -4.57 0.42 -21.63
CA ALA A 241 -5.11 1.59 -20.94
C ALA A 241 -4.63 1.74 -19.48
N LEU A 242 -4.16 0.67 -18.84
CA LEU A 242 -3.70 0.69 -17.45
C LEU A 242 -2.36 1.42 -17.29
N ASP A 243 -1.54 1.51 -18.35
CA ASP A 243 -0.25 2.21 -18.34
C ASP A 243 -0.37 3.73 -18.16
N ARG A 244 -1.58 4.30 -18.31
CA ARG A 244 -1.87 5.69 -17.98
C ARG A 244 -1.62 6.02 -16.50
N SER A 245 -1.57 5.02 -15.62
CA SER A 245 -1.19 5.20 -14.22
C SER A 245 0.18 5.87 -14.05
N ALA A 246 1.12 5.68 -14.99
CA ALA A 246 2.44 6.32 -14.95
C ALA A 246 2.34 7.86 -14.96
N GLY A 247 1.37 8.42 -15.67
CA GLY A 247 1.10 9.86 -15.67
C GLY A 247 0.55 10.38 -14.33
N ALA A 248 -0.18 9.55 -13.59
CA ALA A 248 -0.62 9.92 -12.24
C ALA A 248 0.54 9.84 -11.22
N VAL A 249 1.36 8.79 -11.32
CA VAL A 249 2.56 8.61 -10.48
C VAL A 249 3.50 9.80 -10.60
N THR A 250 3.83 10.21 -11.83
CA THR A 250 4.74 11.35 -12.08
C THR A 250 4.23 12.67 -11.49
N ARG A 251 2.92 12.86 -11.34
CA ARG A 251 2.32 14.06 -10.72
C ARG A 251 2.23 13.96 -9.21
N ALA A 252 1.90 12.79 -8.66
CA ALA A 252 1.63 12.63 -7.24
C ALA A 252 2.87 12.28 -6.40
N ALA A 253 3.83 11.52 -6.96
CA ALA A 253 4.95 10.97 -6.22
C ALA A 253 5.92 12.03 -5.64
N PRO A 254 6.35 13.09 -6.37
CA PRO A 254 7.36 14.01 -5.84
C PRO A 254 6.93 14.70 -4.53
N ALA A 255 5.73 15.26 -4.48
CA ALA A 255 5.21 15.89 -3.27
C ALA A 255 5.00 14.88 -2.13
N ALA A 256 4.51 13.68 -2.45
CA ALA A 256 4.31 12.62 -1.47
C ALA A 256 5.64 12.12 -0.87
N LEU A 257 6.71 12.00 -1.66
CA LEU A 257 8.03 11.59 -1.21
C LEU A 257 8.63 12.58 -0.20
N VAL A 258 8.53 13.89 -0.48
CA VAL A 258 8.95 14.93 0.47
C VAL A 258 8.07 14.90 1.72
N GLY A 259 6.75 14.91 1.57
CA GLY A 259 5.82 14.91 2.71
C GLY A 259 6.01 13.71 3.63
N CYS A 260 6.18 12.50 3.06
CA CYS A 260 6.48 11.30 3.84
C CYS A 260 7.85 11.40 4.52
N GLY A 261 8.86 11.94 3.83
CA GLY A 261 10.16 12.22 4.43
C GLY A 261 10.05 13.13 5.64
N ASP A 262 9.26 14.20 5.55
CA ASP A 262 9.04 15.18 6.62
C ASP A 262 8.32 14.54 7.83
N ASP A 263 7.32 13.70 7.59
CA ASP A 263 6.60 13.00 8.66
C ASP A 263 7.48 11.96 9.37
N LEU A 264 8.30 11.23 8.61
CA LEU A 264 9.33 10.33 9.17
C LEU A 264 10.40 11.11 9.97
N MET A 265 10.79 12.30 9.52
CA MET A 265 11.70 13.17 10.29
C MET A 265 11.09 13.57 11.63
N LYS A 266 9.80 13.96 11.66
CA LYS A 266 9.08 14.29 12.91
C LYS A 266 8.97 13.09 13.84
N ALA A 267 8.74 11.90 13.29
CA ALA A 267 8.71 10.63 14.02
C ALA A 267 10.10 10.14 14.48
N LYS A 268 11.18 10.85 14.11
CA LYS A 268 12.59 10.47 14.36
C LYS A 268 13.02 9.18 13.64
N GLU A 269 12.27 8.76 12.63
CA GLU A 269 12.62 7.66 11.73
C GLU A 269 13.57 8.13 10.63
N TRP A 270 14.74 8.67 11.03
CA TRP A 270 15.63 9.40 10.14
C TRP A 270 16.17 8.56 8.97
N MET A 271 16.36 7.25 9.16
CA MET A 271 16.79 6.36 8.08
C MET A 271 15.71 6.24 7.00
N GLY A 272 14.46 6.06 7.40
CA GLY A 272 13.31 6.04 6.49
C GLY A 272 13.14 7.38 5.78
N ALA A 273 13.21 8.49 6.53
CA ALA A 273 13.12 9.83 5.96
C ALA A 273 14.19 10.08 4.88
N ARG A 274 15.46 9.76 5.19
CA ARG A 274 16.57 9.89 4.25
C ARG A 274 16.30 9.10 2.97
N ALA A 275 15.78 7.88 3.09
CA ALA A 275 15.47 7.03 1.93
C ALA A 275 14.40 7.68 1.03
N ARG A 276 13.35 8.28 1.61
CA ARG A 276 12.29 8.94 0.83
C ARG A 276 12.76 10.19 0.11
N TYR A 277 13.56 11.03 0.76
CA TYR A 277 14.16 12.18 0.07
C TYR A 277 15.13 11.74 -1.02
N GLN A 278 15.95 10.71 -0.77
CA GLN A 278 16.89 10.20 -1.78
C GLN A 278 16.15 9.61 -2.99
N GLN A 279 15.06 8.88 -2.75
CA GLN A 279 14.21 8.33 -3.79
C GLN A 279 13.69 9.42 -4.74
N LEU A 280 13.30 10.59 -4.21
CA LEU A 280 12.92 11.72 -5.06
C LEU A 280 14.08 12.18 -5.95
N LEU A 281 15.29 12.30 -5.38
CA LEU A 281 16.47 12.71 -6.13
C LEU A 281 16.88 11.72 -7.21
N ASP A 282 16.65 10.42 -6.96
CA ASP A 282 16.99 9.36 -7.90
C ASP A 282 15.96 9.25 -9.03
N GLN A 283 14.67 9.35 -8.71
CA GLN A 283 13.57 9.14 -9.67
C GLN A 283 13.11 10.43 -10.37
N TYR A 284 13.23 11.58 -9.70
CA TYR A 284 12.73 12.89 -10.15
C TYR A 284 13.79 14.00 -9.96
N PRO A 285 15.01 13.87 -10.52
CA PRO A 285 16.12 14.79 -10.24
C PRO A 285 15.89 16.24 -10.69
N GLN A 286 14.99 16.47 -11.65
CA GLN A 286 14.66 17.79 -12.21
C GLN A 286 13.38 18.39 -11.60
N ASP A 287 12.76 17.73 -10.63
CA ASP A 287 11.57 18.24 -9.98
C ASP A 287 11.90 19.48 -9.11
N GLY A 288 10.95 20.42 -9.03
CA GLY A 288 11.11 21.65 -8.22
C GLY A 288 11.38 21.39 -6.74
N LEU A 289 10.99 20.21 -6.24
CA LEU A 289 11.22 19.78 -4.86
C LEU A 289 12.59 19.15 -4.61
N ALA A 290 13.43 18.96 -5.63
CA ALA A 290 14.76 18.38 -5.47
C ALA A 290 15.65 19.18 -4.49
N GLY A 291 15.47 20.50 -4.42
CA GLY A 291 16.16 21.33 -3.41
C GLY A 291 15.75 21.00 -1.98
N ALA A 292 14.44 20.81 -1.74
CA ALA A 292 13.91 20.42 -0.45
C ALA A 292 14.38 19.01 -0.05
N ALA A 293 14.34 18.06 -0.98
CA ALA A 293 14.84 16.70 -0.74
C ALA A 293 16.34 16.66 -0.40
N LYS A 294 17.20 17.43 -1.10
CA LYS A 294 18.64 17.53 -0.76
C LYS A 294 18.86 18.05 0.67
N ASN A 295 18.05 19.01 1.11
CA ASN A 295 18.10 19.51 2.48
C ASN A 295 17.60 18.47 3.47
N GLY A 296 16.51 17.76 3.16
CA GLY A 296 15.99 16.64 3.95
C GLY A 296 17.02 15.52 4.14
N VAL A 297 17.68 15.06 3.06
CA VAL A 297 18.78 14.07 3.13
C VAL A 297 19.89 14.56 4.07
N ARG A 298 20.28 15.83 3.97
CA ARG A 298 21.31 16.42 4.84
C ARG A 298 20.89 16.40 6.31
N GLN A 299 19.68 16.89 6.61
CA GLN A 299 19.16 16.94 7.98
C GLN A 299 19.00 15.55 8.59
N ALA A 300 18.46 14.59 7.83
CA ALA A 300 18.34 13.20 8.26
C ALA A 300 19.72 12.58 8.54
N THR A 301 20.70 12.82 7.68
CA THR A 301 22.09 12.35 7.88
C THR A 301 22.71 12.94 9.15
N LEU A 302 22.56 14.24 9.37
CA LEU A 302 23.03 14.88 10.60
C LEU A 302 22.37 14.29 11.86
N SER A 303 21.08 13.98 11.79
CA SER A 303 20.33 13.39 12.90
C SER A 303 20.80 11.96 13.21
N ILE A 304 21.04 11.15 12.16
CA ILE A 304 21.61 9.80 12.29
C ILE A 304 23.01 9.86 12.91
N GLU A 305 23.87 10.75 12.42
CA GLU A 305 25.23 10.93 12.95
C GLU A 305 25.21 11.34 14.43
N LEU A 306 24.36 12.31 14.80
CA LEU A 306 24.24 12.77 16.18
C LEU A 306 23.73 11.68 17.12
N ALA A 307 22.73 10.90 16.68
CA ALA A 307 22.20 9.79 17.46
C ALA A 307 23.24 8.67 17.65
N HIS A 308 23.99 8.35 16.60
CA HIS A 308 25.09 7.40 16.71
C HIS A 308 26.16 7.87 17.69
N VAL A 309 26.59 9.14 17.62
CA VAL A 309 27.54 9.69 18.59
C VAL A 309 26.99 9.62 20.01
N ARG A 310 25.71 9.95 20.24
CA ARG A 310 25.07 9.82 21.56
C ARG A 310 25.15 8.39 22.09
N SER A 311 24.81 7.40 21.26
CA SER A 311 24.91 5.99 21.66
C SER A 311 26.33 5.57 22.05
N LEU A 312 27.35 6.08 21.37
CA LEU A 312 28.76 5.80 21.71
C LEU A 312 29.20 6.43 23.04
N LEU A 313 28.43 7.39 23.57
CA LEU A 313 28.71 8.13 24.80
C LEU A 313 27.87 7.67 25.99
N GLU A 314 26.81 6.87 25.78
CA GLU A 314 25.84 6.47 26.82
C GLU A 314 26.43 5.57 27.92
N ASP A 315 27.44 4.75 27.61
CA ASP A 315 27.98 3.75 28.55
C ASP A 315 28.92 4.32 29.64
N ALA A 316 29.21 5.62 29.63
CA ALA A 316 30.06 6.26 30.63
C ALA A 316 29.27 6.58 31.92
N TYR A 317 28.81 5.54 32.62
CA TYR A 317 28.01 5.66 33.86
C TYR A 317 28.84 5.95 35.12
N SER A 318 30.18 5.90 35.05
CA SER A 318 31.05 6.19 36.19
C SER A 318 32.33 6.91 35.74
N GLY A 319 32.79 7.88 36.55
CA GLY A 319 33.90 8.80 36.24
C GLY A 319 35.28 8.18 36.00
N GLU A 320 35.39 6.86 36.08
CA GLU A 320 36.62 6.11 35.79
C GLU A 320 36.58 5.43 34.41
N GLN A 321 35.39 5.20 33.84
CA GLN A 321 35.23 4.41 32.62
C GLN A 321 35.01 5.29 31.38
N GLN A 322 35.86 5.11 30.38
CA GLN A 322 35.74 5.85 29.12
C GLN A 322 34.61 5.28 28.24
N PRO A 323 33.82 6.14 27.57
CA PRO A 323 32.80 5.68 26.63
C PRO A 323 33.41 4.97 25.42
N GLN A 324 32.61 4.17 24.71
CA GLN A 324 33.02 3.50 23.47
C GLN A 324 33.56 4.49 22.42
N TYR A 325 33.07 5.73 22.43
CA TYR A 325 33.58 6.80 21.58
C TYR A 325 35.12 6.98 21.68
N CYS A 326 35.71 6.78 22.86
CA CYS A 326 37.15 6.97 23.08
C CYS A 326 38.03 5.90 22.40
N SER A 327 37.45 4.75 22.06
CA SER A 327 38.14 3.69 21.31
C SER A 327 37.71 3.65 19.83
N SER A 328 36.46 3.99 19.55
CA SER A 328 35.88 4.02 18.20
C SER A 328 35.11 5.33 17.99
N PRO A 329 35.78 6.44 17.62
CA PRO A 329 35.15 7.75 17.54
C PRO A 329 34.18 7.85 16.36
N GLY A 330 32.96 8.30 16.64
CA GLY A 330 31.96 8.65 15.64
C GLY A 330 32.10 10.09 15.15
N LYS A 331 31.77 10.35 13.89
CA LYS A 331 31.69 11.72 13.35
C LYS A 331 30.28 12.30 13.52
N TYR A 332 30.20 13.60 13.74
CA TYR A 332 28.98 14.40 13.59
C TYR A 332 29.29 15.66 12.79
N SER A 333 29.04 15.62 11.49
CA SER A 333 29.43 16.65 10.53
C SER A 333 28.74 18.00 10.73
N GLY A 334 27.68 18.05 11.55
CA GLY A 334 26.98 19.27 11.96
C GLY A 334 27.70 20.05 13.07
N ALA A 335 28.71 19.47 13.71
CA ALA A 335 29.50 20.17 14.71
C ALA A 335 30.31 21.33 14.10
N ARG A 336 30.60 22.34 14.93
CA ARG A 336 31.54 23.41 14.55
C ARG A 336 32.93 22.80 14.31
N ALA A 337 33.65 23.36 13.34
CA ALA A 337 35.02 22.92 13.04
C ALA A 337 35.98 23.30 14.17
N TYR A 338 36.96 22.45 14.42
CA TYR A 338 38.06 22.76 15.34
C TYR A 338 38.93 23.89 14.78
N GLY A 339 39.10 24.97 15.54
CA GLY A 339 39.71 26.21 15.03
C GLY A 339 40.25 27.15 16.11
N LYS A 340 40.49 28.41 15.73
CA LYS A 340 41.03 29.44 16.63
C LYS A 340 40.06 29.74 17.78
N GLY A 341 40.63 29.97 18.96
CA GLY A 341 39.90 30.29 20.20
C GLY A 341 39.41 29.05 20.95
N VAL A 342 38.43 29.25 21.83
CA VAL A 342 37.92 28.20 22.74
C VAL A 342 37.05 27.18 22.01
N ASN A 343 37.55 25.95 21.89
CA ASN A 343 36.84 24.81 21.32
C ASN A 343 36.14 24.03 22.42
N ARG A 344 34.87 24.35 22.66
CA ARG A 344 34.10 23.73 23.77
C ARG A 344 34.02 22.21 23.61
N ALA A 345 34.14 21.49 24.70
CA ALA A 345 34.31 20.05 24.69
C ALA A 345 33.42 19.32 25.70
N LEU A 346 33.19 18.03 25.43
CA LEU A 346 32.79 17.06 26.44
C LEU A 346 34.05 16.37 26.98
N PHE A 347 34.13 16.21 28.29
CA PHE A 347 35.23 15.54 28.97
C PHE A 347 34.72 14.24 29.55
N TYR A 348 35.45 13.15 29.31
CA TYR A 348 35.14 11.82 29.83
C TYR A 348 36.37 11.23 30.52
N GLY A 349 36.14 10.69 31.70
CA GLY A 349 37.17 10.10 32.56
C GLY A 349 37.86 11.11 33.46
N ASN A 350 38.30 10.63 34.62
CA ASN A 350 39.10 11.35 35.60
C ASN A 350 38.45 12.67 36.08
N ASP A 351 37.24 12.52 36.58
CA ASP A 351 36.38 13.63 37.06
C ASP A 351 37.05 14.46 38.18
N GLU A 352 37.99 13.86 38.93
CA GLU A 352 38.81 14.55 39.95
C GLU A 352 39.46 15.84 39.41
N TYR A 353 39.91 15.85 38.15
CA TYR A 353 40.53 17.03 37.53
C TYR A 353 39.64 17.68 36.47
N THR A 354 38.84 16.90 35.74
CA THR A 354 38.02 17.47 34.65
C THR A 354 36.84 18.29 35.17
N ASP A 355 36.38 18.05 36.41
CA ASP A 355 35.31 18.86 36.99
C ASP A 355 35.74 20.26 37.43
N ASP A 356 37.02 20.46 37.70
CA ASP A 356 37.59 21.77 38.04
C ASP A 356 37.82 22.67 36.81
N LEU A 357 37.56 22.16 35.59
CA LEU A 357 37.73 22.92 34.36
C LEU A 357 36.69 24.04 34.20
N PRO A 358 37.05 25.18 33.58
CA PRO A 358 36.13 26.28 33.37
C PRO A 358 34.85 25.86 32.61
N GLY A 359 33.68 26.28 33.09
CA GLY A 359 32.41 26.00 32.42
C GLY A 359 32.33 26.51 30.97
N LYS A 360 33.07 27.57 30.63
CA LYS A 360 33.20 28.08 29.25
C LYS A 360 33.85 27.09 28.28
N TRP A 361 34.63 26.13 28.79
CA TRP A 361 35.27 25.07 28.00
C TRP A 361 34.40 23.82 27.88
N ARG A 362 33.39 23.68 28.74
CA ARG A 362 32.53 22.50 28.83
C ARG A 362 31.19 22.72 28.13
N VAL A 363 30.62 21.63 27.62
CA VAL A 363 29.20 21.55 27.24
C VAL A 363 28.55 20.36 27.92
N LYS A 364 27.21 20.34 27.97
CA LYS A 364 26.43 19.21 28.48
C LYS A 364 25.85 18.34 27.36
N ASP A 365 25.53 18.94 26.22
CA ASP A 365 24.99 18.24 25.06
C ASP A 365 26.06 18.18 23.96
N VAL A 366 26.25 16.99 23.40
CA VAL A 366 27.17 16.72 22.30
C VAL A 366 26.85 17.54 21.04
N ALA A 367 25.59 17.94 20.83
CA ALA A 367 25.22 18.83 19.73
C ALA A 367 25.92 20.21 19.78
N ASN A 368 26.39 20.61 20.98
CA ASN A 368 27.09 21.89 21.20
C ASN A 368 28.62 21.74 21.30
N ALA A 369 29.13 20.52 21.21
CA ALA A 369 30.57 20.24 21.35
C ALA A 369 31.31 20.48 20.03
N VAL A 370 32.57 20.88 20.15
CA VAL A 370 33.58 20.88 19.08
C VAL A 370 34.49 19.67 19.22
N LEU A 371 34.83 19.33 20.47
CA LEU A 371 35.78 18.28 20.82
C LEU A 371 35.16 17.25 21.79
N ILE A 372 35.63 16.01 21.69
CA ILE A 372 35.47 14.99 22.73
C ILE A 372 36.86 14.71 23.32
N VAL A 373 36.99 14.89 24.63
CA VAL A 373 38.25 14.76 25.36
C VAL A 373 38.17 13.52 26.26
N CYS A 374 38.95 12.51 25.91
CA CYS A 374 39.06 11.26 26.64
C CYS A 374 40.30 11.29 27.53
N VAL A 375 40.09 11.32 28.84
CA VAL A 375 41.14 11.39 29.85
C VAL A 375 41.29 10.01 30.49
N GLY A 376 42.49 9.43 30.41
CA GLY A 376 42.77 8.15 31.04
C GLY A 376 43.16 8.28 32.50
N GLU A 377 43.43 7.13 33.11
CA GLU A 377 43.84 7.04 34.51
C GLU A 377 45.12 7.84 34.80
N ARG A 378 45.18 8.38 36.02
CA ARG A 378 46.35 9.13 36.49
C ARG A 378 47.56 8.23 36.66
N LYS A 379 48.72 8.72 36.20
CA LYS A 379 50.03 8.10 36.30
C LYS A 379 51.02 9.07 36.94
N GLN A 380 52.11 8.55 37.47
CA GLN A 380 53.20 9.40 37.96
C GLN A 380 53.86 10.14 36.78
N GLY A 381 53.94 11.46 36.92
CA GLY A 381 54.63 12.36 36.02
C GLY A 381 56.07 12.60 36.44
N SER A 382 56.65 13.69 35.91
CA SER A 382 57.99 14.13 36.30
C SER A 382 58.04 14.48 37.80
N VAL A 383 59.17 14.19 38.44
CA VAL A 383 59.44 14.61 39.81
C VAL A 383 59.50 16.14 39.86
N VAL A 384 58.78 16.72 40.82
CA VAL A 384 58.86 18.16 41.14
C VAL A 384 59.94 18.39 42.18
N GLU A 385 59.89 17.63 43.28
CA GLU A 385 60.79 17.80 44.42
C GLU A 385 60.84 16.52 45.26
N SER A 386 61.97 16.24 45.92
CA SER A 386 62.07 15.20 46.95
C SER A 386 62.37 15.81 48.30
N CYS A 387 61.64 15.42 49.33
CA CYS A 387 61.82 15.93 50.69
C CYS A 387 62.02 14.80 51.69
N THR A 388 62.79 15.08 52.74
CA THR A 388 63.09 14.13 53.80
C THR A 388 62.22 14.41 55.03
N TYR A 389 61.56 13.36 55.52
CA TYR A 389 60.65 13.41 56.65
C TYR A 389 61.17 12.55 57.79
N ARG A 390 61.03 13.05 59.02
CA ARG A 390 61.36 12.29 60.23
C ARG A 390 60.07 11.71 60.83
N SER A 391 60.03 10.39 61.00
CA SER A 391 58.94 9.73 61.72
C SER A 391 58.92 10.16 63.18
N LYS A 392 57.72 10.48 63.69
CA LYS A 392 57.54 10.86 65.11
C LYS A 392 57.61 9.65 66.04
N SER A 393 57.27 8.44 65.56
CA SER A 393 57.25 7.22 66.37
C SER A 393 58.60 6.52 66.40
N SER A 394 59.28 6.41 65.26
CA SER A 394 60.55 5.66 65.13
C SER A 394 61.80 6.55 65.02
N GLY A 395 61.64 7.84 64.75
CA GLY A 395 62.76 8.75 64.47
C GLY A 395 63.45 8.53 63.12
N LYS A 396 63.06 7.50 62.35
CA LYS A 396 63.63 7.18 61.03
C LYS A 396 63.39 8.30 60.03
N LEU A 397 64.34 8.47 59.12
CA LEU A 397 64.25 9.41 58.01
C LEU A 397 63.74 8.70 56.76
N TYR A 398 62.70 9.25 56.14
CA TYR A 398 62.11 8.77 54.90
C TYR A 398 62.24 9.85 53.83
N ARG A 399 62.76 9.49 52.66
CA ARG A 399 62.78 10.38 51.49
C ARG A 399 61.51 10.11 50.67
N VAL A 400 60.73 11.16 50.42
CA VAL A 400 59.50 11.09 49.62
C VAL A 400 59.66 12.01 48.41
N SER A 401 59.46 11.45 47.22
CA SER A 401 59.45 12.17 45.95
C SER A 401 58.02 12.59 45.59
N PHE A 402 57.85 13.86 45.24
CA PHE A 402 56.57 14.41 44.80
C PHE A 402 56.55 14.54 43.28
N HIS A 403 55.63 13.82 42.63
CA HIS A 403 55.47 13.76 41.20
C HIS A 403 54.31 14.61 40.73
N LYS A 404 54.45 15.21 39.54
CA LYS A 404 53.30 15.78 38.82
C LYS A 404 52.25 14.70 38.58
N VAL A 405 50.98 15.07 38.59
CA VAL A 405 49.91 14.18 38.13
C VAL A 405 49.99 14.12 36.62
N ALA A 406 50.11 12.93 36.04
CA ALA A 406 50.15 12.79 34.59
C ALA A 406 48.97 12.01 34.03
N LEU A 407 48.26 12.62 33.09
CA LEU A 407 47.04 12.09 32.49
C LEU A 407 47.27 11.84 30.99
N PRO A 408 47.11 10.62 30.47
CA PRO A 408 47.05 10.40 29.04
C PRO A 408 45.73 10.96 28.50
N VAL A 409 45.80 11.86 27.52
CA VAL A 409 44.63 12.55 26.97
C VAL A 409 44.58 12.39 25.46
N LYS A 410 43.44 11.92 24.97
CA LYS A 410 43.09 11.88 23.55
C LYS A 410 41.97 12.87 23.26
N VAL A 411 42.15 13.71 22.25
CA VAL A 411 41.21 14.74 21.84
C VAL A 411 40.77 14.47 20.42
N TYR A 412 39.48 14.32 20.22
CA TYR A 412 38.87 14.07 18.92
C TYR A 412 38.05 15.27 18.47
N GLU A 413 38.21 15.69 17.21
CA GLU A 413 37.31 16.66 16.58
C GLU A 413 35.98 15.98 16.26
N LEU A 414 34.89 16.46 16.85
CA LEU A 414 33.58 15.85 16.69
C LEU A 414 33.09 15.90 15.23
N ARG A 415 33.39 16.99 14.51
CA ARG A 415 32.97 17.18 13.11
C ARG A 415 33.44 16.07 12.18
N THR A 416 34.67 15.61 12.39
CA THR A 416 35.34 14.66 11.49
C THR A 416 35.54 13.28 12.12
N GLY A 417 35.42 13.17 13.44
CA GLY A 417 35.79 11.98 14.22
C GLY A 417 37.31 11.77 14.32
N ARG A 418 38.13 12.71 13.86
CA ARG A 418 39.58 12.55 13.80
C ARG A 418 40.25 12.93 15.11
N LEU A 419 41.29 12.19 15.47
CA LEU A 419 42.19 12.51 16.57
C LEU A 419 42.99 13.78 16.22
N VAL A 420 42.85 14.83 17.04
CA VAL A 420 43.55 16.11 16.88
C VAL A 420 44.66 16.33 17.89
N ALA A 421 44.64 15.61 19.02
CA ALA A 421 45.74 15.56 19.97
C ALA A 421 45.78 14.21 20.71
N ASP A 422 46.97 13.67 20.89
CA ASP A 422 47.27 12.56 21.79
C ASP A 422 48.52 12.93 22.59
N ARG A 423 48.32 13.26 23.87
CA ARG A 423 49.38 13.84 24.71
C ARG A 423 49.24 13.42 26.17
N LYS A 424 50.38 13.40 26.86
CA LYS A 424 50.45 13.27 28.31
C LYS A 424 50.38 14.66 28.96
N VAL A 425 49.22 15.03 29.50
CA VAL A 425 49.04 16.26 30.29
C VAL A 425 49.71 16.05 31.65
N GLN A 426 50.54 17.01 32.08
CA GLN A 426 51.16 16.96 33.41
C GLN A 426 50.71 18.16 34.24
N ILE A 427 50.08 17.88 35.37
CA ILE A 427 49.56 18.87 36.30
C ILE A 427 50.57 19.04 37.44
N GLY A 428 51.06 20.26 37.59
CA GLY A 428 51.88 20.67 38.72
C GLY A 428 51.04 20.90 39.98
N GLY A 429 51.70 21.31 41.04
CA GLY A 429 51.03 21.62 42.30
C GLY A 429 52.02 21.80 43.42
N ARG A 430 51.50 21.99 44.63
CA ARG A 430 52.33 22.13 45.83
C ARG A 430 52.96 20.78 46.20
N SER A 431 54.27 20.78 46.42
CA SER A 431 55.08 19.65 46.92
C SER A 431 55.45 19.88 48.39
N CYS A 432 56.00 18.84 49.02
CA CYS A 432 56.67 18.92 50.31
C CYS A 432 55.87 19.58 51.46
N PRO A 433 54.68 19.05 51.82
CA PRO A 433 53.95 19.53 52.98
C PRO A 433 54.77 19.35 54.26
N SER A 434 54.61 20.22 55.25
CA SER A 434 55.34 20.14 56.53
C SER A 434 55.09 18.84 57.31
N VAL A 435 53.97 18.16 57.06
CA VAL A 435 53.59 16.90 57.71
C VAL A 435 52.95 15.95 56.69
N ILE A 436 53.41 14.70 56.68
CA ILE A 436 52.78 13.60 55.93
C ILE A 436 52.12 12.64 56.92
N ARG A 437 50.84 12.32 56.68
CA ARG A 437 50.14 11.24 57.39
C ARG A 437 50.26 9.95 56.60
N TYR A 438 50.59 8.87 57.28
CA TYR A 438 50.61 7.51 56.74
C TYR A 438 50.17 6.52 57.82
N ARG A 439 49.69 5.34 57.41
CA ARG A 439 49.31 4.28 58.35
C ARG A 439 50.57 3.51 58.76
N SER A 440 50.79 3.36 60.06
CA SER A 440 51.81 2.48 60.64
C SER A 440 51.14 1.46 61.56
N SER A 441 51.76 0.30 61.74
CA SER A 441 51.31 -0.71 62.72
C SER A 441 52.12 -0.59 64.01
N PHE A 442 51.62 -1.14 65.13
CA PHE A 442 52.29 -1.02 66.44
C PHE A 442 53.69 -1.67 66.49
N LEU A 443 53.98 -2.62 65.60
CA LEU A 443 55.25 -3.36 65.56
C LEU A 443 56.17 -2.91 64.42
N ASP A 444 55.64 -2.33 63.33
CA ASP A 444 56.43 -1.94 62.15
C ASP A 444 56.05 -0.55 61.59
N ASP A 445 57.07 0.30 61.44
CA ASP A 445 57.02 1.60 60.77
C ASP A 445 57.55 1.47 59.33
N PHE A 446 56.65 1.21 58.39
CA PHE A 446 56.94 1.09 56.96
C PHE A 446 57.20 2.44 56.27
N GLY A 447 56.98 3.56 56.98
CA GLY A 447 57.10 4.90 56.41
C GLY A 447 55.95 5.31 55.49
N PRO A 448 55.92 6.58 55.06
CA PRO A 448 55.02 7.03 54.02
C PRO A 448 55.40 6.41 52.67
N ASP A 449 54.42 6.31 51.76
CA ASP A 449 54.66 6.03 50.34
C ASP A 449 55.83 6.89 49.81
N PRO A 450 56.91 6.27 49.27
CA PRO A 450 58.08 6.98 48.78
C PRO A 450 57.75 7.88 47.58
N ASP A 451 56.65 7.62 46.86
CA ASP A 451 56.26 8.38 45.69
C ASP A 451 54.83 8.91 45.85
N ARG A 452 54.70 10.24 45.95
CA ARG A 452 53.39 10.89 46.13
C ARG A 452 53.10 11.87 45.01
N TYR A 453 51.83 12.10 44.73
CA TYR A 453 51.43 13.20 43.85
C TYR A 453 51.56 14.55 44.55
N VAL A 454 51.89 15.58 43.78
CA VAL A 454 51.69 16.98 44.18
C VAL A 454 50.21 17.26 44.44
N ASN A 455 49.91 18.32 45.18
CA ASN A 455 48.53 18.79 45.41
C ASN A 455 48.20 19.95 44.45
N PRO A 456 47.45 19.72 43.34
CA PRO A 456 47.18 20.74 42.34
C PRO A 456 46.17 21.78 42.83
N SER A 457 46.32 23.02 42.36
CA SER A 457 45.27 24.04 42.43
C SER A 457 44.41 24.04 41.16
N LYS A 458 43.23 24.68 41.20
CA LYS A 458 42.37 24.85 40.00
C LYS A 458 43.10 25.58 38.86
N SER A 459 44.00 26.51 39.18
CA SER A 459 44.85 27.17 38.18
C SER A 459 45.87 26.23 37.56
N ASP A 460 46.45 25.31 38.34
CA ASP A 460 47.38 24.30 37.81
C ASP A 460 46.66 23.36 36.84
N VAL A 461 45.45 22.90 37.21
CA VAL A 461 44.60 22.07 36.35
C VAL A 461 44.23 22.83 35.07
N ARG A 462 43.75 24.07 35.19
CA ARG A 462 43.40 24.89 34.03
C ARG A 462 44.58 25.07 33.07
N ALA A 463 45.74 25.47 33.58
CA ALA A 463 46.93 25.72 32.77
C ALA A 463 47.40 24.46 32.03
N ALA A 464 47.25 23.29 32.65
CA ALA A 464 47.62 22.02 32.04
C ALA A 464 46.71 21.63 30.86
N PHE A 465 45.42 21.98 30.91
CA PHE A 465 44.43 21.65 29.87
C PHE A 465 44.22 22.74 28.82
N GLU A 466 44.59 24.00 29.09
CA GLU A 466 44.41 25.15 28.18
C GLU A 466 44.89 24.87 26.74
N PRO A 467 46.10 24.29 26.51
CA PRO A 467 46.61 24.06 25.16
C PRO A 467 45.83 23.02 24.34
N LEU A 468 44.92 22.27 24.97
CA LEU A 468 44.06 21.29 24.30
C LEU A 468 42.74 21.90 23.81
N ILE A 469 42.35 23.05 24.38
CA ILE A 469 41.02 23.64 24.21
C ILE A 469 41.10 24.98 23.50
N ASP A 470 42.11 25.79 23.82
CA ASP A 470 42.31 27.13 23.26
C ASP A 470 43.50 27.12 22.28
N ARG A 471 43.23 27.51 21.02
CA ARG A 471 44.19 27.43 19.91
C ARG A 471 44.45 28.77 19.25
#